data_AF-A0A952LCP5-F1
#
_entry.id   AF-A0A952LCP5-F1
#
_cell.length_a   1.000
_cell.length_b   1.000
_cell.length_c   1.000
_cell.angle_alpha   90.00
_cell.angle_beta   90.00
_cell.angle_gamma   90.00
#
_symmetry.space_group_name_H-M   'P 1'
#
loop_
_entity.id
_entity.type
_entity.pdbx_description
1 polymer ?
#
loop_
_entity_poly.entity_id
_entity_poly.type
_entity_poly.pdbx_seq_one_letter_code
_entity_poly.pdbx_strand_id
1 'polypeptide(L)'
;MSLYGMMRTGVSGMNAQANRLSTTADNIANSDTTGYKRSSAEFSTLIMPGTGGAYNSGGVTTTIRSAISSQGVMQYTTSVSDLAVNGDGFFVVQDAGGTPYMTRAGSFVPDAQGRLVNAAGYQLMAYSYANGEPAATANGFEGLVPVQISDQQMTATPSTAGNFAGNLPAGATPPSGPLPSANDPASQYTSKTSLVAYDNLGNKKLLDVYFTNTGAGTWQVSVFDQSKATAGTSFPYTGGALASQNLTFDATGKLTGTSNISFTVPGGSALTLDLSKLTQLGTGFTVADAKVNGNAPSSIQKVQIGQDGVIYAQFEDGSTKALFKIPLADVQSPDNLTAMPGNVYVQST
;
A
#
# COMPACT_ATOMS: atom_id res chain seq x y z
N MET A 1 15.76 66.74 17.12
CA MET A 1 14.81 65.77 17.71
C MET A 1 13.40 66.25 17.42
N SER A 2 12.73 65.77 16.36
CA SER A 2 11.31 66.11 16.18
C SER A 2 10.46 65.23 17.10
N LEU A 3 9.47 65.81 17.78
CA LEU A 3 8.51 65.07 18.62
C LEU A 3 7.86 63.92 17.85
N TYR A 4 7.65 64.11 16.54
CA TYR A 4 7.14 63.10 15.61
C TYR A 4 8.04 61.87 15.48
N GLY A 5 9.37 62.04 15.50
CA GLY A 5 10.32 60.93 15.49
C GLY A 5 10.24 60.08 16.76
N MET A 6 10.20 60.73 17.93
CA MET A 6 10.06 60.03 19.22
C MET A 6 8.73 59.27 19.32
N MET A 7 7.62 59.86 18.89
CA MET A 7 6.31 59.19 18.88
C MET A 7 6.30 57.99 17.92
N ARG A 8 6.88 58.12 16.71
CA ARG A 8 6.96 57.01 15.75
C ARG A 8 7.76 55.84 16.30
N THR A 9 8.92 56.10 16.89
CA THR A 9 9.76 55.07 17.49
C THR A 9 9.07 54.41 18.69
N GLY A 10 8.45 55.19 19.57
CA GLY A 10 7.68 54.67 20.71
C GLY A 10 6.52 53.77 20.30
N VAL A 11 5.73 54.17 19.29
CA VAL A 11 4.64 53.36 18.74
C VAL A 11 5.17 52.08 18.11
N SER A 12 6.27 52.15 17.34
CA SER A 12 6.89 50.96 16.75
C SER A 12 7.37 49.96 17.80
N GLY A 13 7.96 50.43 18.91
CA GLY A 13 8.37 49.59 20.03
C GLY A 13 7.20 48.94 20.75
N MET A 14 6.11 49.69 20.97
CA MET A 14 4.90 49.15 21.62
C MET A 14 4.23 48.07 20.77
N ASN A 15 4.09 48.31 19.46
CA ASN A 15 3.58 47.32 18.52
C ASN A 15 4.47 46.07 18.48
N ALA A 16 5.79 46.24 18.50
CA ALA A 16 6.72 45.12 18.51
C ALA A 16 6.56 44.24 19.78
N GLN A 17 6.39 44.86 20.95
CA GLN A 17 6.11 44.11 22.18
C GLN A 17 4.73 43.45 22.18
N ALA A 18 3.71 44.10 21.62
CA ALA A 18 2.39 43.50 21.47
C ALA A 18 2.44 42.23 20.61
N ASN A 19 3.18 42.25 19.50
CA ASN A 19 3.37 41.07 18.64
C ASN A 19 4.12 39.94 19.36
N ARG A 20 5.14 40.27 20.16
CA ARG A 20 5.84 39.28 21.00
C ARG A 20 4.93 38.64 22.04
N LEU A 21 4.09 39.43 22.70
CA LEU A 21 3.11 38.91 23.66
C LEU A 21 2.06 38.05 22.97
N SER A 22 1.55 38.47 21.81
CA SER A 22 0.59 37.70 21.00
C SER A 22 1.16 36.33 20.62
N THR A 23 2.35 36.30 20.01
CA THR A 23 3.01 35.03 19.65
C THR A 23 3.26 34.13 20.86
N THR A 24 3.54 34.69 22.04
CA THR A 24 3.68 33.91 23.27
C THR A 24 2.34 33.35 23.73
N ALA A 25 1.27 34.15 23.68
CA ALA A 25 -0.08 33.71 24.01
C ALA A 25 -0.57 32.60 23.07
N ASP A 26 -0.31 32.72 21.76
CA ASP A 26 -0.66 31.71 20.76
C ASP A 26 0.05 30.38 21.04
N ASN A 27 1.34 30.42 21.39
CA ASN A 27 2.11 29.24 21.75
C ASN A 27 1.57 28.56 23.02
N ILE A 28 1.12 29.35 24.02
CA ILE A 28 0.53 28.82 25.25
C ILE A 28 -0.83 28.19 24.96
N ALA A 29 -1.67 28.87 24.17
CA ALA A 29 -3.00 28.38 23.82
C ALA A 29 -2.96 27.08 23.02
N ASN A 30 -1.90 26.85 22.24
CA ASN A 30 -1.74 25.68 21.39
C ASN A 30 -0.69 24.67 21.89
N SER A 31 -0.32 24.71 23.18
CA SER A 31 0.68 23.80 23.74
C SER A 31 0.30 22.32 23.60
N ASP A 32 -1.01 22.04 23.64
CA ASP A 32 -1.57 20.69 23.57
C ASP A 32 -2.08 20.33 22.16
N THR A 33 -2.00 21.28 21.22
CA THR A 33 -2.45 21.07 19.85
C THR A 33 -1.44 20.22 19.07
N THR A 34 -1.85 19.02 18.66
CA THR A 34 -1.01 18.11 17.87
C THR A 34 -0.56 18.75 16.56
N GLY A 35 0.75 18.67 16.29
CA GLY A 35 1.33 19.21 15.06
C GLY A 35 1.49 20.73 15.05
N TYR A 36 1.19 21.43 16.15
CA TYR A 36 1.45 22.87 16.27
C TYR A 36 2.95 23.16 16.20
N LYS A 37 3.32 24.23 15.48
CA LYS A 37 4.70 24.68 15.31
C LYS A 37 4.86 26.03 15.98
N ARG A 38 5.81 26.09 16.91
CA ARG A 38 6.06 27.29 17.72
C ARG A 38 6.37 28.49 16.84
N SER A 39 5.71 29.62 17.11
CA SER A 39 6.01 30.89 16.48
C SER A 39 6.84 31.79 17.40
N SER A 40 7.76 32.56 16.83
CA SER A 40 8.58 33.55 17.52
C SER A 40 8.59 34.87 16.78
N ALA A 41 8.50 35.98 17.52
CA ALA A 41 8.70 37.31 16.99
C ALA A 41 10.21 37.62 16.89
N GLU A 42 10.68 37.91 15.68
CA GLU A 42 12.01 38.46 15.42
C GLU A 42 11.91 39.98 15.22
N PHE A 43 12.97 40.70 15.59
CA PHE A 43 13.01 42.15 15.56
C PHE A 43 14.12 42.61 14.62
N SER A 44 13.84 43.62 13.79
CA SER A 44 14.87 44.31 13.03
C SER A 44 14.73 45.82 13.13
N THR A 45 15.87 46.51 13.13
CA THR A 45 15.91 47.96 13.24
C THR A 45 15.57 48.60 11.90
N LEU A 46 14.62 49.52 11.90
CA LEU A 46 14.33 50.38 10.76
C LEU A 46 15.20 51.64 10.87
N ILE A 47 16.34 51.66 10.17
CA ILE A 47 17.24 52.82 10.13
C ILE A 47 16.96 53.60 8.85
N MET A 48 16.64 54.88 8.97
CA MET A 48 16.57 55.79 7.82
C MET A 48 17.96 56.40 7.57
N PRO A 49 18.52 56.34 6.34
CA PRO A 49 19.82 56.93 6.05
C PRO A 49 19.78 58.44 6.31
N GLY A 50 20.72 58.91 7.14
CA GLY A 50 20.81 60.32 7.50
C GLY A 50 21.39 61.16 6.37
N THR A 51 20.62 62.11 5.85
CA THR A 51 21.14 63.22 5.04
C THR A 51 21.66 64.29 6.00
N GLY A 52 22.92 64.69 5.84
CA GLY A 52 23.73 65.38 6.85
C GLY A 52 23.03 66.52 7.61
N GLY A 53 23.19 66.51 8.94
CA GLY A 53 22.80 67.60 9.86
C GLY A 53 21.65 67.28 10.81
N ALA A 54 20.83 66.26 10.54
CA ALA A 54 19.70 65.88 11.39
C ALA A 54 19.73 64.40 11.79
N TYR A 55 19.66 64.11 13.09
CA TYR A 55 19.46 62.75 13.61
C TYR A 55 18.01 62.30 13.32
N ASN A 56 17.85 61.24 12.52
CA ASN A 56 16.58 60.57 12.28
C ASN A 56 16.41 59.42 13.27
N SER A 57 15.35 59.46 14.08
CA SER A 57 15.04 58.38 15.02
C SER A 57 14.55 57.16 14.24
N GLY A 58 15.28 56.05 14.34
CA GLY A 58 14.90 54.77 13.75
C GLY A 58 13.71 54.12 14.46
N GLY A 59 13.13 53.09 13.86
CA GLY A 59 12.05 52.28 14.45
C GLY A 59 12.48 50.83 14.63
N VAL A 60 11.52 49.99 15.05
CA VAL A 60 11.65 48.53 15.01
C VAL A 60 10.50 47.96 14.19
N THR A 61 10.79 46.96 13.38
CA THR A 61 9.77 46.12 12.74
C THR A 61 9.87 44.71 13.29
N THR A 62 8.75 44.00 13.28
CA THR A 62 8.66 42.62 13.74
C THR A 62 8.31 41.71 12.58
N THR A 63 9.03 40.59 12.49
CA THR A 63 8.70 39.50 11.59
C THR A 63 8.36 38.29 12.44
N ILE A 64 7.20 37.67 12.20
CA ILE A 64 6.82 36.43 12.88
C ILE A 64 7.39 35.27 12.06
N ARG A 65 8.13 34.39 12.72
CA ARG A 65 8.61 33.15 12.12
C ARG A 65 8.06 31.95 12.88
N SER A 66 7.69 30.92 12.13
CA SER A 66 7.26 29.64 12.67
C SER A 66 8.37 28.62 12.51
N ALA A 67 8.72 27.91 13.57
CA ALA A 67 9.74 26.86 13.56
C ALA A 67 9.15 25.55 13.01
N ILE A 68 8.77 25.55 11.74
CA ILE A 68 8.09 24.44 11.07
C ILE A 68 9.04 23.25 10.92
N SER A 69 10.32 23.50 10.66
CA SER A 69 11.40 22.50 10.59
C SER A 69 11.69 21.82 11.93
N SER A 70 11.33 22.43 13.06
CA SER A 70 11.67 21.89 14.39
C SER A 70 10.79 20.68 14.77
N GLN A 71 11.44 19.55 15.08
CA GLN A 71 10.78 18.31 15.49
C GLN A 71 10.44 18.33 16.98
N GLY A 72 9.21 17.96 17.33
CA GLY A 72 8.77 17.75 18.70
C GLY A 72 8.96 16.31 19.19
N VAL A 73 8.69 16.07 20.47
CA VAL A 73 8.65 14.70 21.02
C VAL A 73 7.48 13.92 20.44
N MET A 74 7.71 12.66 20.09
CA MET A 74 6.66 11.76 19.65
C MET A 74 6.00 11.10 20.87
N GLN A 75 4.68 11.07 20.88
CA GLN A 75 3.88 10.36 21.89
C GLN A 75 3.14 9.21 21.23
N TYR A 76 3.13 8.06 21.89
CA TYR A 76 2.40 6.90 21.41
C TYR A 76 0.91 7.03 21.74
N THR A 77 0.05 6.67 20.79
CA THR A 77 -1.40 6.58 20.99
C THR A 77 -1.88 5.16 20.71
N THR A 78 -3.11 4.85 21.11
CA THR A 78 -3.76 3.56 20.82
C THR A 78 -4.50 3.55 19.48
N SER A 79 -4.65 4.71 18.83
CA SER A 79 -5.32 4.82 17.55
C SER A 79 -4.41 4.36 16.42
N VAL A 80 -4.92 3.52 15.53
CA VAL A 80 -4.16 3.01 14.37
C VAL A 80 -4.01 4.02 13.24
N SER A 81 -4.85 5.06 13.24
CA SER A 81 -4.87 6.12 12.23
C SER A 81 -4.10 7.37 12.66
N ASP A 82 -3.55 7.38 13.88
CA ASP A 82 -2.65 8.43 14.33
C ASP A 82 -1.25 8.17 13.78
N LEU A 83 -0.70 9.16 13.08
CA LEU A 83 0.58 9.07 12.41
C LEU A 83 1.50 10.18 12.87
N ALA A 84 2.79 9.88 12.94
CA ALA A 84 3.82 10.86 13.21
C ALA A 84 4.97 10.68 12.22
N VAL A 85 5.45 11.80 11.66
CA VAL A 85 6.66 11.80 10.83
C VAL A 85 7.86 12.04 11.73
N ASN A 86 8.86 11.16 11.63
CA ASN A 86 10.16 11.37 12.25
C ASN A 86 11.15 11.87 11.18
N GLY A 87 11.55 13.12 11.28
CA GLY A 87 12.44 13.78 10.31
C GLY A 87 11.69 14.76 9.41
N ASP A 88 12.23 14.96 8.22
CA ASP A 88 11.67 15.87 7.22
C ASP A 88 10.51 15.22 6.46
N GLY A 89 9.60 16.05 5.96
CA GLY A 89 8.42 15.61 5.21
C GLY A 89 7.08 15.98 5.85
N PHE A 90 6.08 16.23 5.02
CA PHE A 90 4.73 16.63 5.40
C PHE A 90 3.71 15.65 4.85
N PHE A 91 2.63 15.41 5.58
CA PHE A 91 1.46 14.74 5.03
C PHE A 91 0.77 15.65 4.03
N VAL A 92 0.34 15.09 2.90
CA VAL A 92 -0.48 15.79 1.93
C VAL A 92 -1.94 15.56 2.28
N VAL A 93 -2.68 16.65 2.45
CA VAL A 93 -4.12 16.61 2.73
C VAL A 93 -4.85 17.51 1.75
N GLN A 94 -6.13 17.26 1.49
CA GLN A 94 -6.95 18.12 0.64
C GLN A 94 -8.15 18.69 1.38
N ASP A 95 -8.61 19.86 0.96
CA ASP A 95 -9.90 20.39 1.40
C ASP A 95 -11.07 19.75 0.63
N ALA A 96 -12.30 20.15 0.96
CA ALA A 96 -13.50 19.73 0.23
C ALA A 96 -13.54 20.25 -1.23
N GLY A 97 -12.74 21.26 -1.56
CA GLY A 97 -12.58 21.82 -2.90
C GLY A 97 -11.54 21.11 -3.77
N GLY A 98 -10.81 20.13 -3.22
CA GLY A 98 -9.75 19.39 -3.92
C GLY A 98 -8.41 20.11 -3.98
N THR A 99 -8.22 21.19 -3.21
CA THR A 99 -6.95 21.90 -3.13
C THR A 99 -5.99 21.14 -2.21
N PRO A 100 -4.78 20.78 -2.65
CA PRO A 100 -3.80 20.11 -1.81
C PRO A 100 -3.12 21.09 -0.86
N TYR A 101 -2.92 20.64 0.38
CA TYR A 101 -2.25 21.31 1.48
C TYR A 101 -1.26 20.36 2.14
N MET A 102 -0.32 20.91 2.90
CA MET A 102 0.68 20.14 3.64
C MET A 102 0.42 20.25 5.15
N THR A 103 0.56 19.18 5.91
CA THR A 103 0.43 19.23 7.37
C THR A 103 1.41 18.29 8.08
N ARG A 104 1.76 18.64 9.32
CA ARG A 104 2.46 17.74 10.27
C ARG A 104 1.52 17.13 11.29
N ALA A 105 0.26 17.57 11.35
CA ALA A 105 -0.74 17.01 12.24
C ALA A 105 -1.22 15.68 11.66
N GLY A 106 -0.87 14.58 12.32
CA GLY A 106 -1.24 13.23 11.87
C GLY A 106 -2.38 12.59 12.66
N SER A 107 -3.23 13.39 13.32
CA SER A 107 -4.45 12.89 13.96
C SER A 107 -5.56 12.72 12.92
N PHE A 108 -5.67 11.54 12.35
CA PHE A 108 -6.69 11.22 11.35
C PHE A 108 -7.76 10.30 11.94
N VAL A 109 -9.02 10.59 11.64
CA VAL A 109 -10.18 9.79 12.04
C VAL A 109 -11.00 9.48 10.79
N PRO A 110 -11.47 8.24 10.60
CA PRO A 110 -12.36 7.91 9.50
C PRO A 110 -13.72 8.63 9.65
N ASP A 111 -14.17 9.28 8.59
CA ASP A 111 -15.52 9.88 8.50
C ASP A 111 -16.59 8.84 8.15
N ALA A 112 -17.86 9.28 8.02
CA ALA A 112 -18.98 8.40 7.66
C ALA A 112 -18.85 7.76 6.26
N GLN A 113 -17.97 8.28 5.40
CA GLN A 113 -17.65 7.73 4.09
C GLN A 113 -16.35 6.90 4.11
N GLY A 114 -15.75 6.69 5.28
CA GLY A 114 -14.50 5.96 5.46
C GLY A 114 -13.26 6.76 5.06
N ARG A 115 -13.37 8.07 4.82
CA ARG A 115 -12.21 8.92 4.50
C ARG A 115 -11.46 9.28 5.76
N LEU A 116 -10.14 9.16 5.74
CA LEU A 116 -9.31 9.64 6.84
C LEU A 116 -9.26 11.17 6.82
N VAL A 117 -9.91 11.82 7.79
CA VAL A 117 -9.95 13.27 7.95
C VAL A 117 -9.23 13.71 9.21
N ASN A 118 -8.54 14.85 9.14
CA ASN A 118 -7.96 15.47 10.33
C ASN A 118 -9.03 16.26 11.12
N ALA A 119 -8.66 16.74 12.31
CA ALA A 119 -9.55 17.53 13.17
C ALA A 119 -10.10 18.82 12.51
N ALA A 120 -9.43 19.34 11.48
CA ALA A 120 -9.86 20.51 10.72
C ALA A 120 -10.69 20.18 9.47
N GLY A 121 -10.96 18.90 9.21
CA GLY A 121 -11.80 18.45 8.09
C GLY A 121 -11.06 18.21 6.77
N TYR A 122 -9.72 18.27 6.76
CA TYR A 122 -8.91 17.94 5.58
C TYR A 122 -8.72 16.44 5.44
N GLN A 123 -8.82 15.93 4.22
CA GLN A 123 -8.72 14.51 3.90
C GLN A 123 -7.28 14.11 3.60
N LEU A 124 -6.81 12.99 4.15
CA LEU A 124 -5.48 12.44 3.86
C LEU A 124 -5.41 11.91 2.43
N MET A 125 -4.35 12.31 1.72
CA MET A 125 -4.09 11.91 0.34
C MET A 125 -3.02 10.83 0.27
N ALA A 126 -3.23 9.82 -0.56
CA ALA A 126 -2.28 8.73 -0.77
C ALA A 126 -2.34 8.19 -2.19
N TYR A 127 -1.32 7.42 -2.58
CA TYR A 127 -1.36 6.68 -3.83
C TYR A 127 -2.08 5.34 -3.63
N SER A 128 -2.97 4.98 -4.55
CA SER A 128 -3.68 3.70 -4.51
C SER A 128 -2.83 2.55 -5.06
N TYR A 129 -2.89 1.39 -4.40
CA TYR A 129 -2.31 0.12 -4.87
C TYR A 129 -3.21 -0.62 -5.88
N ALA A 130 -4.32 -0.01 -6.33
CA ALA A 130 -5.28 -0.66 -7.24
C ALA A 130 -4.65 -1.20 -8.55
N ASN A 131 -3.61 -0.53 -9.06
CA ASN A 131 -2.93 -0.88 -10.31
C ASN A 131 -1.51 -1.45 -10.10
N GLY A 132 -1.17 -1.91 -8.88
CA GLY A 132 0.18 -2.37 -8.52
C GLY A 132 0.90 -1.42 -7.57
N GLU A 133 2.21 -1.60 -7.39
CA GLU A 133 2.99 -0.72 -6.52
C GLU A 133 3.01 0.72 -7.07
N PRO A 134 2.47 1.69 -6.32
CA PRO A 134 2.39 3.05 -6.81
C PRO A 134 3.78 3.70 -6.83
N ALA A 135 4.13 4.30 -7.96
CA ALA A 135 5.26 5.20 -8.06
C ALA A 135 4.84 6.60 -7.60
N ALA A 136 5.58 7.18 -6.65
CA ALA A 136 5.32 8.54 -6.22
C ALA A 136 5.69 9.53 -7.34
N THR A 137 4.79 10.45 -7.66
CA THR A 137 5.06 11.56 -8.57
C THR A 137 6.16 12.45 -7.97
N ALA A 138 7.28 12.57 -8.68
CA ALA A 138 8.48 13.24 -8.16
C ALA A 138 8.37 14.77 -8.12
N ASN A 139 7.44 15.36 -8.87
CA ASN A 139 7.32 16.80 -9.08
C ASN A 139 5.89 17.33 -8.90
N GLY A 140 5.04 16.62 -8.18
CA GLY A 140 3.67 17.08 -7.96
C GLY A 140 2.80 16.15 -7.11
N PHE A 141 1.55 16.56 -6.98
CA PHE A 141 0.50 15.86 -6.23
C PHE A 141 -0.42 15.01 -7.13
N GLU A 142 -0.09 14.93 -8.42
CA GLU A 142 -0.85 14.16 -9.41
C GLU A 142 -0.83 12.66 -9.07
N GLY A 143 -1.99 12.01 -9.22
CA GLY A 143 -2.18 10.59 -8.89
C GLY A 143 -2.50 10.30 -7.43
N LEU A 144 -2.54 11.32 -6.56
CA LEU A 144 -3.03 11.18 -5.20
C LEU A 144 -4.56 11.09 -5.18
N VAL A 145 -5.05 10.16 -4.37
CA VAL A 145 -6.49 9.94 -4.15
C VAL A 145 -6.75 9.99 -2.64
N PRO A 146 -7.92 10.48 -2.20
CA PRO A 146 -8.27 10.44 -0.79
C PRO A 146 -8.23 9.01 -0.26
N VAL A 147 -7.59 8.82 0.89
CA VAL A 147 -7.58 7.52 1.56
C VAL A 147 -8.99 7.22 2.02
N GLN A 148 -9.61 6.22 1.39
CA GLN A 148 -10.94 5.72 1.72
C GLN A 148 -10.82 4.28 2.19
N ILE A 149 -11.11 4.08 3.48
CA ILE A 149 -11.20 2.77 4.12
C ILE A 149 -12.69 2.49 4.31
N SER A 150 -13.25 1.65 3.44
CA SER A 150 -14.63 1.18 3.60
C SER A 150 -14.62 -0.20 4.22
N ASP A 151 -14.97 -0.29 5.51
CA ASP A 151 -15.03 -1.55 6.27
C ASP A 151 -16.07 -2.55 5.72
N GLN A 152 -16.93 -2.10 4.80
CA GLN A 152 -18.04 -2.88 4.24
C GLN A 152 -17.70 -3.57 2.91
N GLN A 153 -16.53 -3.31 2.33
CA GLN A 153 -16.16 -3.91 1.03
C GLN A 153 -15.54 -5.30 1.23
N MET A 154 -16.32 -6.33 0.90
CA MET A 154 -15.76 -7.67 0.70
C MET A 154 -14.90 -7.65 -0.56
N THR A 155 -13.62 -7.97 -0.42
CA THR A 155 -12.71 -8.09 -1.56
C THR A 155 -12.32 -9.54 -1.72
N ALA A 156 -12.43 -10.05 -2.95
CA ALA A 156 -11.84 -11.32 -3.34
C ALA A 156 -10.54 -11.08 -4.12
N THR A 157 -9.54 -11.94 -3.93
CA THR A 157 -8.33 -11.95 -4.73
C THR A 157 -8.34 -13.17 -5.64
N PRO A 158 -8.42 -13.00 -6.98
CA PRO A 158 -8.31 -14.13 -7.89
C PRO A 158 -6.96 -14.81 -7.76
N SER A 159 -6.92 -16.13 -7.94
CA SER A 159 -5.67 -16.86 -7.93
C SER A 159 -4.87 -16.59 -9.21
N THR A 160 -3.63 -16.12 -9.08
CA THR A 160 -2.71 -15.80 -10.19
C THR A 160 -1.38 -16.54 -10.10
N ALA A 161 -1.01 -17.04 -8.92
CA ALA A 161 0.19 -17.83 -8.70
C ALA A 161 -0.07 -18.94 -7.70
N GLY A 162 0.63 -20.07 -7.86
CA GLY A 162 0.64 -21.14 -6.89
C GLY A 162 1.95 -21.92 -6.90
N ASN A 163 2.17 -22.68 -5.83
CA ASN A 163 3.25 -23.66 -5.74
C ASN A 163 2.68 -25.07 -5.61
N PHE A 164 3.45 -26.05 -6.07
CA PHE A 164 3.14 -27.45 -5.86
C PHE A 164 4.44 -28.22 -5.66
N ALA A 165 4.60 -28.79 -4.48
CA ALA A 165 5.75 -29.57 -4.06
C ALA A 165 5.31 -30.97 -3.67
N GLY A 166 6.12 -31.96 -4.03
CA GLY A 166 5.75 -33.36 -3.82
C GLY A 166 6.69 -34.32 -4.52
N ASN A 167 6.33 -35.60 -4.45
CA ASN A 167 7.10 -36.67 -5.05
C ASN A 167 6.23 -37.45 -6.04
N LEU A 168 6.77 -37.73 -7.22
CA LEU A 168 6.23 -38.64 -8.21
C LEU A 168 6.98 -40.00 -8.13
N PRO A 169 6.28 -41.13 -8.20
CA PRO A 169 6.91 -42.44 -8.03
C PRO A 169 7.80 -42.83 -9.22
N ALA A 170 9.11 -42.92 -9.01
CA ALA A 170 10.08 -43.28 -10.06
C ALA A 170 9.81 -44.64 -10.71
N GLY A 171 9.32 -45.60 -9.93
CA GLY A 171 9.00 -46.97 -10.38
C GLY A 171 7.61 -47.14 -10.98
N ALA A 172 6.84 -46.08 -11.20
CA ALA A 172 5.51 -46.22 -11.78
C ALA A 172 5.57 -46.71 -13.23
N THR A 173 4.74 -47.68 -13.58
CA THR A 173 4.61 -48.16 -14.96
C THR A 173 3.81 -47.15 -15.80
N PRO A 174 4.31 -46.72 -16.97
CA PRO A 174 3.55 -45.89 -17.89
C PRO A 174 2.23 -46.58 -18.29
N PRO A 175 1.08 -45.89 -18.23
CA PRO A 175 -0.17 -46.47 -18.69
C PRO A 175 -0.16 -46.67 -20.21
N SER A 176 -0.86 -47.70 -20.67
CA SER A 176 -0.96 -48.06 -22.09
C SER A 176 -2.11 -47.36 -22.84
N GLY A 177 -3.03 -46.72 -22.12
CA GLY A 177 -4.15 -45.98 -22.68
C GLY A 177 -3.78 -44.54 -23.10
N PRO A 178 -4.73 -43.81 -23.72
CA PRO A 178 -4.51 -42.41 -24.06
C PRO A 178 -4.22 -41.56 -22.82
N LEU A 179 -3.44 -40.49 -23.00
CA LEU A 179 -3.09 -39.59 -21.91
C LEU A 179 -4.33 -38.78 -21.47
N PRO A 180 -4.35 -38.28 -20.23
CA PRO A 180 -5.40 -37.38 -19.75
C PRO A 180 -5.61 -36.17 -20.66
N SER A 181 -4.54 -35.61 -21.24
CA SER A 181 -4.60 -34.48 -22.16
C SER A 181 -5.46 -34.71 -23.40
N ALA A 182 -5.63 -35.96 -23.84
CA ALA A 182 -6.54 -36.31 -24.95
C ALA A 182 -8.02 -36.24 -24.54
N ASN A 183 -8.30 -36.25 -23.23
CA ASN A 183 -9.65 -36.19 -22.66
C ASN A 183 -10.60 -37.25 -23.24
N ASP A 184 -10.08 -38.45 -23.44
CA ASP A 184 -10.81 -39.59 -23.98
C ASP A 184 -11.42 -40.43 -22.84
N PRO A 185 -12.60 -41.06 -23.00
CA PRO A 185 -13.16 -41.95 -21.98
C PRO A 185 -12.21 -43.08 -21.53
N ALA A 186 -11.30 -43.53 -22.39
CA ALA A 186 -10.29 -44.54 -22.08
C ALA A 186 -9.01 -43.97 -21.45
N SER A 187 -8.92 -42.64 -21.24
CA SER A 187 -7.73 -41.99 -20.71
C SER A 187 -7.32 -42.55 -19.35
N GLN A 188 -6.02 -42.85 -19.22
CA GLN A 188 -5.43 -43.43 -18.02
C GLN A 188 -4.43 -42.46 -17.40
N TYR A 189 -4.29 -42.50 -16.07
CA TYR A 189 -3.37 -41.65 -15.32
C TYR A 189 -2.63 -42.45 -14.26
N THR A 190 -1.47 -41.94 -13.82
CA THR A 190 -0.69 -42.58 -12.76
C THR A 190 -1.09 -42.08 -11.39
N SER A 191 -1.33 -40.78 -11.24
CA SER A 191 -1.74 -40.17 -9.98
C SER A 191 -2.64 -38.96 -10.24
N LYS A 192 -3.57 -38.72 -9.32
CA LYS A 192 -4.50 -37.58 -9.36
C LYS A 192 -4.42 -36.85 -8.02
N THR A 193 -4.50 -35.54 -8.07
CA THR A 193 -4.79 -34.69 -6.92
C THR A 193 -5.77 -33.59 -7.33
N SER A 194 -6.28 -32.83 -6.36
CA SER A 194 -7.14 -31.68 -6.61
C SER A 194 -6.55 -30.43 -5.94
N LEU A 195 -6.66 -29.28 -6.60
CA LEU A 195 -6.20 -27.97 -6.15
C LEU A 195 -7.41 -27.01 -6.10
N VAL A 196 -7.58 -26.30 -4.99
CA VAL A 196 -8.59 -25.23 -4.90
C VAL A 196 -7.97 -23.94 -5.42
N ALA A 197 -8.60 -23.31 -6.39
CA ALA A 197 -8.30 -21.95 -6.86
C ALA A 197 -9.52 -21.03 -6.70
N TYR A 198 -9.33 -19.73 -6.84
CA TYR A 198 -10.37 -18.72 -6.72
C TYR A 198 -10.53 -17.92 -8.01
N ASP A 199 -11.79 -17.71 -8.42
CA ASP A 199 -12.14 -16.90 -9.59
C ASP A 199 -12.12 -15.38 -9.28
N ASN A 200 -12.45 -14.52 -10.25
CA ASN A 200 -12.42 -13.06 -10.07
C ASN A 200 -13.46 -12.54 -9.05
N LEU A 201 -14.44 -13.37 -8.69
CA LEU A 201 -15.47 -13.07 -7.70
C LEU A 201 -15.20 -13.77 -6.36
N GLY A 202 -14.11 -14.55 -6.25
CA GLY A 202 -13.76 -15.29 -5.05
C GLY A 202 -14.51 -16.62 -4.88
N ASN A 203 -15.21 -17.12 -5.90
CA ASN A 203 -15.79 -18.46 -5.81
C ASN A 203 -14.68 -19.51 -5.91
N LYS A 204 -14.81 -20.56 -5.10
CA LYS A 204 -13.91 -21.73 -5.16
C LYS A 204 -14.10 -22.47 -6.47
N LYS A 205 -13.00 -22.72 -7.18
CA LYS A 205 -12.91 -23.59 -8.35
C LYS A 205 -12.01 -24.77 -7.98
N LEU A 206 -12.54 -25.98 -8.04
CA LEU A 206 -11.73 -27.18 -7.83
C LEU A 206 -11.13 -27.62 -9.16
N LEU A 207 -9.81 -27.74 -9.18
CA LEU A 207 -9.04 -28.12 -10.35
C LEU A 207 -8.46 -29.51 -10.10
N ASP A 208 -8.71 -30.43 -11.02
CA ASP A 208 -8.13 -31.75 -10.98
C ASP A 208 -6.79 -31.74 -11.71
N VAL A 209 -5.72 -32.15 -11.01
CA VAL A 209 -4.36 -32.22 -11.54
C VAL A 209 -3.97 -33.68 -11.67
N TYR A 210 -3.77 -34.11 -12.92
CA TYR A 210 -3.36 -35.47 -13.25
C TYR A 210 -1.87 -35.51 -13.58
N PHE A 211 -1.17 -36.48 -13.01
CA PHE A 211 0.21 -36.80 -13.33
C PHE A 211 0.26 -38.17 -14.00
N THR A 212 0.88 -38.24 -15.17
CA THR A 212 0.97 -39.46 -15.97
C THR A 212 2.41 -39.72 -16.35
N ASN A 213 2.95 -40.88 -15.95
CA ASN A 213 4.29 -41.28 -16.35
C ASN A 213 4.31 -41.66 -17.84
N THR A 214 5.15 -41.02 -18.63
CA THR A 214 5.32 -41.31 -20.07
C THR A 214 6.59 -42.13 -20.36
N GLY A 215 7.35 -42.49 -19.32
CA GLY A 215 8.56 -43.32 -19.41
C GLY A 215 9.85 -42.49 -19.43
N ALA A 216 10.98 -43.15 -19.21
CA ALA A 216 12.33 -42.56 -19.27
C ALA A 216 12.50 -41.25 -18.44
N GLY A 217 11.89 -41.19 -17.25
CA GLY A 217 11.96 -39.98 -16.40
C GLY A 217 11.11 -38.81 -16.88
N THR A 218 10.14 -39.05 -17.77
CA THR A 218 9.23 -38.04 -18.29
C THR A 218 7.82 -38.23 -17.75
N TRP A 219 7.17 -37.12 -17.40
CA TRP A 219 5.81 -37.08 -16.88
C TRP A 219 5.00 -36.03 -17.60
N GLN A 220 3.73 -36.30 -17.84
CA GLN A 220 2.78 -35.28 -18.28
C GLN A 220 1.90 -34.86 -17.11
N VAL A 221 1.83 -33.56 -16.86
CA VAL A 221 0.85 -32.94 -15.98
C VAL A 221 -0.28 -32.35 -16.83
N SER A 222 -1.53 -32.64 -16.48
CA SER A 222 -2.71 -32.07 -17.13
C SER A 222 -3.70 -31.57 -16.09
N VAL A 223 -4.22 -30.36 -16.29
CA VAL A 223 -5.12 -29.69 -15.35
C VAL A 223 -6.52 -29.57 -15.96
N PHE A 224 -7.54 -29.91 -15.18
CA PHE A 224 -8.95 -29.88 -15.60
C PHE A 224 -9.81 -29.14 -14.59
N ASP A 225 -10.91 -28.54 -15.07
CA ASP A 225 -11.96 -28.00 -14.20
C ASP A 225 -12.88 -29.12 -13.74
N GLN A 226 -12.89 -29.42 -12.43
CA GLN A 226 -13.71 -30.50 -11.87
C GLN A 226 -15.21 -30.30 -12.13
N SER A 227 -15.69 -29.06 -12.23
CA SER A 227 -17.11 -28.78 -12.51
C SER A 227 -17.57 -29.23 -13.89
N LYS A 228 -16.61 -29.55 -14.78
CA LYS A 228 -16.84 -30.08 -16.13
C LYS A 228 -16.62 -31.59 -16.22
N ALA A 229 -16.32 -32.26 -15.11
CA ALA A 229 -16.17 -33.71 -15.08
C ALA A 229 -17.52 -34.40 -15.36
N THR A 230 -17.49 -35.46 -16.16
CA THR A 230 -18.67 -36.33 -16.31
C THR A 230 -18.93 -37.06 -15.00
N ALA A 231 -20.16 -37.00 -14.49
CA ALA A 231 -20.49 -37.58 -13.19
C ALA A 231 -20.25 -39.10 -13.18
N GLY A 232 -19.52 -39.58 -12.17
CA GLY A 232 -19.23 -41.00 -11.98
C GLY A 232 -18.10 -41.56 -12.85
N THR A 233 -17.43 -40.74 -13.68
CA THR A 233 -16.24 -41.15 -14.45
C THR A 233 -15.08 -40.18 -14.24
N SER A 234 -13.85 -40.63 -14.54
CA SER A 234 -12.67 -39.76 -14.49
C SER A 234 -12.49 -38.93 -15.77
N PHE A 235 -12.97 -39.43 -16.91
CA PHE A 235 -12.98 -38.78 -18.22
C PHE A 235 -14.26 -39.17 -18.98
N PRO A 236 -14.71 -38.40 -19.98
CA PRO A 236 -14.18 -37.13 -20.43
C PRO A 236 -14.71 -35.94 -19.60
N TYR A 237 -14.02 -34.81 -19.69
CA TYR A 237 -14.48 -33.50 -19.24
C TYR A 237 -15.15 -32.77 -20.40
N THR A 238 -16.27 -32.09 -20.17
CA THR A 238 -16.96 -31.36 -21.26
C THR A 238 -16.16 -30.15 -21.78
N GLY A 239 -15.11 -29.71 -21.07
CA GLY A 239 -14.29 -28.53 -21.42
C GLY A 239 -12.85 -28.83 -21.88
N GLY A 240 -12.44 -30.10 -21.93
CA GLY A 240 -11.04 -30.46 -22.19
C GLY A 240 -10.06 -30.03 -21.10
N ALA A 241 -8.76 -30.22 -21.35
CA ALA A 241 -7.70 -29.81 -20.42
C ALA A 241 -7.51 -28.29 -20.46
N LEU A 242 -7.44 -27.65 -19.30
CA LEU A 242 -7.12 -26.22 -19.18
C LEU A 242 -5.67 -25.93 -19.59
N ALA A 243 -4.77 -26.85 -19.26
CA ALA A 243 -3.40 -26.89 -19.76
C ALA A 243 -2.83 -28.30 -19.61
N SER A 244 -1.81 -28.59 -20.40
CA SER A 244 -1.00 -29.80 -20.26
C SER A 244 0.46 -29.47 -20.52
N GLN A 245 1.36 -30.03 -19.72
CA GLN A 245 2.79 -29.77 -19.81
C GLN A 245 3.58 -31.06 -19.56
N ASN A 246 4.67 -31.24 -20.30
CA ASN A 246 5.60 -32.32 -20.05
C ASN A 246 6.70 -31.84 -19.08
N LEU A 247 7.02 -32.70 -18.11
CA LEU A 247 8.01 -32.56 -17.07
C LEU A 247 9.10 -33.61 -17.29
N THR A 248 10.36 -33.22 -17.13
CA THR A 248 11.51 -34.12 -17.32
C THR A 248 12.37 -34.13 -16.08
N PHE A 249 12.70 -35.31 -15.58
CA PHE A 249 13.55 -35.47 -14.39
C PHE A 249 14.92 -36.01 -14.78
N ASP A 250 15.95 -35.56 -14.08
CA ASP A 250 17.30 -36.11 -14.22
C ASP A 250 17.46 -37.46 -13.48
N ALA A 251 18.63 -38.08 -13.61
CA ALA A 251 18.94 -39.36 -12.96
C ALA A 251 18.93 -39.29 -11.42
N THR A 252 18.96 -38.10 -10.82
CA THR A 252 18.86 -37.89 -9.38
C THR A 252 17.42 -37.62 -8.91
N GLY A 253 16.45 -37.63 -9.83
CA GLY A 253 15.04 -37.38 -9.53
C GLY A 253 14.70 -35.90 -9.36
N LYS A 254 15.56 -34.98 -9.80
CA LYS A 254 15.29 -33.55 -9.77
C LYS A 254 14.66 -33.10 -11.08
N LEU A 255 13.67 -32.21 -11.00
CA LEU A 255 13.04 -31.63 -12.17
C LEU A 255 14.04 -30.78 -12.97
N THR A 256 14.06 -31.00 -14.28
CA THR A 256 14.87 -30.27 -15.27
C THR A 256 13.98 -29.75 -16.39
N GLY A 257 14.39 -28.66 -17.06
CA GLY A 257 13.60 -28.04 -18.12
C GLY A 257 12.45 -27.17 -17.57
N THR A 258 11.27 -27.28 -18.18
CA THR A 258 10.10 -26.46 -17.81
C THR A 258 9.57 -26.85 -16.42
N SER A 259 9.56 -25.89 -15.50
CA SER A 259 9.14 -26.07 -14.11
C SER A 259 7.82 -25.40 -13.75
N ASN A 260 7.11 -24.85 -14.72
CA ASN A 260 5.85 -24.15 -14.50
C ASN A 260 4.78 -24.58 -15.51
N ILE A 261 3.53 -24.48 -15.11
CA ILE A 261 2.37 -24.63 -15.99
C ILE A 261 1.43 -23.45 -15.77
N SER A 262 1.05 -22.79 -16.86
CA SER A 262 0.12 -21.66 -16.83
C SER A 262 -1.21 -22.03 -17.47
N PHE A 263 -2.31 -21.67 -16.83
CA PHE A 263 -3.67 -21.88 -17.31
C PHE A 263 -4.61 -20.80 -16.79
N THR A 264 -5.75 -20.60 -17.44
CA THR A 264 -6.76 -19.65 -16.95
C THR A 264 -7.72 -20.35 -16.00
N VAL A 265 -7.87 -19.81 -14.79
CA VAL A 265 -8.87 -20.32 -13.83
C VAL A 265 -10.26 -20.04 -14.40
N PRO A 266 -11.21 -20.98 -14.40
CA PRO A 266 -12.56 -20.76 -14.91
C PRO A 266 -13.26 -19.56 -14.23
N GLY A 267 -13.60 -18.53 -15.02
CA GLY A 267 -14.17 -17.27 -14.49
C GLY A 267 -13.17 -16.38 -13.74
N GLY A 268 -11.89 -16.72 -13.76
CA GLY A 268 -10.80 -16.06 -13.06
C GLY A 268 -9.73 -15.50 -13.98
N SER A 269 -8.54 -15.29 -13.41
CA SER A 269 -7.36 -14.78 -14.09
C SER A 269 -6.42 -15.91 -14.51
N ALA A 270 -5.38 -15.58 -15.28
CA ALA A 270 -4.31 -16.53 -15.60
C ALA A 270 -3.51 -16.88 -14.34
N LEU A 271 -3.38 -18.17 -14.05
CA LEU A 271 -2.64 -18.72 -12.93
C LEU A 271 -1.41 -19.45 -13.43
N THR A 272 -0.26 -19.16 -12.83
CA THR A 272 0.99 -19.90 -13.04
C THR A 272 1.29 -20.75 -11.82
N LEU A 273 1.33 -22.07 -12.02
CA LEU A 273 1.65 -23.05 -10.98
C LEU A 273 3.12 -23.46 -11.10
N ASP A 274 3.90 -23.17 -10.05
CA ASP A 274 5.29 -23.57 -9.93
C ASP A 274 5.42 -25.01 -9.42
N LEU A 275 6.02 -25.85 -10.25
CA LEU A 275 6.27 -27.27 -10.05
C LEU A 275 7.75 -27.57 -9.77
N SER A 276 8.61 -26.54 -9.63
CA SER A 276 10.06 -26.68 -9.45
C SER A 276 10.49 -27.54 -8.26
N LYS A 277 9.61 -27.69 -7.26
CA LYS A 277 9.81 -28.49 -6.04
C LYS A 277 9.27 -29.92 -6.15
N LEU A 278 8.89 -30.36 -7.35
CA LEU A 278 8.60 -31.77 -7.60
C LEU A 278 9.89 -32.58 -7.70
N THR A 279 9.85 -33.76 -7.10
CA THR A 279 10.89 -34.78 -7.23
C THR A 279 10.34 -36.08 -7.80
N GLN A 280 11.22 -36.90 -8.35
CA GLN A 280 10.92 -38.25 -8.78
C GLN A 280 11.81 -39.25 -8.04
N LEU A 281 11.34 -39.73 -6.88
CA LEU A 281 12.05 -40.69 -6.04
C LEU A 281 11.30 -42.03 -5.97
N GLY A 282 11.96 -43.06 -5.43
CA GLY A 282 11.40 -44.41 -5.31
C GLY A 282 10.23 -44.56 -4.33
N THR A 283 9.78 -43.49 -3.69
CA THR A 283 8.58 -43.48 -2.82
C THR A 283 7.29 -43.27 -3.62
N GLY A 284 6.15 -43.53 -3.00
CA GLY A 284 4.83 -43.30 -3.61
C GLY A 284 4.55 -41.83 -3.94
N PHE A 285 3.41 -41.58 -4.58
CA PHE A 285 2.93 -40.22 -4.83
C PHE A 285 2.60 -39.51 -3.52
N THR A 286 3.16 -38.32 -3.32
CA THR A 286 2.89 -37.49 -2.14
C THR A 286 2.79 -36.02 -2.52
N VAL A 287 1.86 -35.32 -1.90
CA VAL A 287 1.77 -33.86 -1.96
C VAL A 287 2.32 -33.31 -0.66
N ALA A 288 3.46 -32.62 -0.73
CA ALA A 288 4.14 -32.06 0.44
C ALA A 288 3.67 -30.63 0.74
N ASP A 289 3.47 -29.81 -0.30
CA ASP A 289 2.92 -28.46 -0.20
C ASP A 289 2.15 -28.14 -1.49
N ALA A 290 1.00 -27.47 -1.36
CA ALA A 290 0.21 -27.02 -2.50
C ALA A 290 -0.58 -25.78 -2.07
N LYS A 291 -0.14 -24.60 -2.52
CA LYS A 291 -0.76 -23.33 -2.17
C LYS A 291 -1.01 -22.48 -3.41
N VAL A 292 -2.09 -21.72 -3.37
CA VAL A 292 -2.39 -20.66 -4.35
C VAL A 292 -2.54 -19.34 -3.60
N ASN A 293 -2.31 -18.24 -4.29
CA ASN A 293 -2.34 -16.89 -3.71
C ASN A 293 -3.72 -16.21 -3.71
N GLY A 294 -4.79 -16.88 -4.18
CA GLY A 294 -6.13 -16.31 -4.14
C GLY A 294 -6.90 -16.67 -2.88
N ASN A 295 -7.98 -15.93 -2.61
CA ASN A 295 -8.85 -16.13 -1.46
C ASN A 295 -10.34 -15.91 -1.78
N ALA A 296 -11.19 -16.44 -0.90
CA ALA A 296 -12.62 -16.17 -0.92
C ALA A 296 -12.90 -14.69 -0.56
N PRO A 297 -14.10 -14.16 -0.85
CA PRO A 297 -14.47 -12.83 -0.39
C PRO A 297 -14.40 -12.78 1.13
N SER A 298 -13.58 -11.88 1.66
CA SER A 298 -13.46 -11.65 3.09
C SER A 298 -13.71 -10.17 3.40
N SER A 299 -14.38 -9.92 4.53
CA SER A 299 -14.45 -8.59 5.15
C SER A 299 -13.09 -8.17 5.67
N ILE A 300 -12.86 -6.86 5.70
CA ILE A 300 -11.72 -6.26 6.38
C ILE A 300 -11.96 -6.38 7.89
N GLN A 301 -11.06 -7.06 8.59
CA GLN A 301 -11.08 -7.17 10.04
C GLN A 301 -10.44 -5.96 10.70
N LYS A 302 -9.32 -5.47 10.14
CA LYS A 302 -8.54 -4.37 10.69
C LYS A 302 -7.73 -3.67 9.60
N VAL A 303 -7.52 -2.36 9.74
CA VAL A 303 -6.51 -1.63 8.99
C VAL A 303 -5.27 -1.37 9.86
N GLN A 304 -4.10 -1.55 9.26
CA GLN A 304 -2.81 -1.28 9.87
C GLN A 304 -1.97 -0.43 8.92
N ILE A 305 -1.27 0.55 9.47
CA ILE A 305 -0.33 1.37 8.71
C ILE A 305 1.08 0.92 9.08
N GLY A 306 1.86 0.50 8.08
CA GLY A 306 3.24 0.10 8.25
C GLY A 306 4.18 1.30 8.44
N GLN A 307 5.39 1.04 8.95
CA GLN A 307 6.43 2.07 9.08
C GLN A 307 6.93 2.60 7.73
N ASP A 308 6.66 1.86 6.65
CA ASP A 308 6.88 2.21 5.25
C ASP A 308 5.83 3.19 4.69
N GLY A 309 4.85 3.58 5.51
CA GLY A 309 3.74 4.44 5.10
C GLY A 309 2.69 3.72 4.26
N VAL A 310 2.76 2.39 4.15
CA VAL A 310 1.77 1.58 3.42
C VAL A 310 0.62 1.23 4.35
N ILE A 311 -0.60 1.50 3.89
CA ILE A 311 -1.84 1.13 4.55
C ILE A 311 -2.23 -0.27 4.10
N TYR A 312 -2.18 -1.22 5.03
CA TYR A 312 -2.57 -2.61 4.84
C TYR A 312 -3.96 -2.86 5.41
N ALA A 313 -4.83 -3.51 4.64
CA ALA A 313 -6.03 -4.13 5.17
C ALA A 313 -5.73 -5.59 5.53
N GLN A 314 -6.03 -5.96 6.77
CA GLN A 314 -6.05 -7.33 7.24
C GLN A 314 -7.49 -7.85 7.15
N PHE A 315 -7.65 -8.97 6.44
CA PHE A 315 -8.93 -9.64 6.26
C PHE A 315 -9.15 -10.70 7.35
N GLU A 316 -10.41 -11.13 7.55
CA GLU A 316 -10.75 -12.18 8.54
C GLU A 316 -10.05 -13.52 8.27
N ASP A 317 -9.67 -13.80 7.03
CA ASP A 317 -8.86 -14.97 6.66
C ASP A 317 -7.38 -14.86 7.08
N GLY A 318 -6.99 -13.74 7.69
CA GLY A 318 -5.63 -13.44 8.14
C GLY A 318 -4.71 -12.92 7.03
N SER A 319 -5.17 -12.85 5.77
CA SER A 319 -4.42 -12.28 4.67
C SER A 319 -4.33 -10.75 4.80
N THR A 320 -3.24 -10.18 4.29
CA THR A 320 -3.02 -8.73 4.26
C THR A 320 -2.87 -8.24 2.84
N LYS A 321 -3.53 -7.14 2.49
CA LYS A 321 -3.40 -6.48 1.19
C LYS A 321 -3.04 -5.01 1.37
N ALA A 322 -2.04 -4.55 0.63
CA ALA A 322 -1.72 -3.13 0.55
C ALA A 322 -2.85 -2.40 -0.21
N LEU A 323 -3.40 -1.34 0.39
CA LEU A 323 -4.45 -0.51 -0.19
C LEU A 323 -3.91 0.82 -0.71
N PHE A 324 -3.12 1.51 0.11
CA PHE A 324 -2.60 2.84 -0.19
C PHE A 324 -1.17 3.02 0.30
N LYS A 325 -0.40 3.92 -0.32
CA LYS A 325 0.91 4.39 0.16
C LYS A 325 0.82 5.88 0.46
N ILE A 326 1.02 6.26 1.72
CA ILE A 326 1.04 7.65 2.16
C ILE A 326 2.40 8.25 1.76
N PRO A 327 2.43 9.24 0.85
CA PRO A 327 3.65 9.94 0.52
C PRO A 327 3.91 11.05 1.52
N LEU A 328 5.18 11.41 1.65
CA LEU A 328 5.60 12.61 2.34
C LEU A 328 6.04 13.64 1.30
N ALA A 329 5.50 14.85 1.41
CA ALA A 329 5.95 16.00 0.63
C ALA A 329 7.17 16.61 1.32
N ASP A 330 8.27 16.78 0.59
CA ASP A 330 9.45 17.50 1.06
C ASP A 330 9.48 18.92 0.49
N VAL A 331 9.99 19.87 1.27
CA VAL A 331 10.06 21.29 0.92
C VAL A 331 11.43 21.83 1.30
N GLN A 332 12.11 22.50 0.35
CA GLN A 332 13.46 23.05 0.57
C GLN A 332 13.55 24.08 1.69
N SER A 333 12.48 24.82 1.96
CA SER A 333 12.43 25.85 3.00
C SER A 333 11.14 25.74 3.81
N PRO A 334 11.06 24.77 4.74
CA PRO A 334 9.86 24.53 5.56
C PRO A 334 9.40 25.77 6.34
N ASP A 335 10.34 26.57 6.83
CA ASP A 335 10.05 27.75 7.67
C ASP A 335 9.53 28.96 6.89
N ASN A 336 9.49 28.89 5.55
CA ASN A 336 8.92 29.91 4.67
C ASN A 336 7.53 29.51 4.13
N LEU A 337 6.97 28.41 4.60
CA LEU A 337 5.60 28.03 4.25
C LEU A 337 4.59 29.00 4.88
N THR A 338 3.50 29.26 4.16
CA THR A 338 2.40 30.06 4.70
C THR A 338 1.47 29.16 5.52
N ALA A 339 1.34 29.46 6.81
CA ALA A 339 0.43 28.74 7.70
C ALA A 339 -1.03 29.15 7.42
N MET A 340 -1.91 28.16 7.39
CA MET A 340 -3.36 28.31 7.23
C MET A 340 -4.09 27.68 8.42
N PRO A 341 -5.37 28.02 8.64
CA PRO A 341 -6.18 27.43 9.69
C PRO A 341 -6.18 25.89 9.64
N GLY A 342 -6.16 25.25 10.81
CA GLY A 342 -6.17 23.78 10.90
C GLY A 342 -4.79 23.11 10.85
N ASN A 343 -3.72 23.85 11.16
CA ASN A 343 -2.33 23.38 11.14
C ASN A 343 -1.89 22.85 9.76
N VAL A 344 -2.37 23.52 8.70
CA VAL A 344 -1.98 23.22 7.33
C VAL A 344 -1.12 24.34 6.75
N TYR A 345 -0.35 24.01 5.73
CA TYR A 345 0.66 24.86 5.12
C TYR A 345 0.50 24.84 3.60
N VAL A 346 0.72 26.00 2.98
CA VAL A 346 0.88 26.12 1.53
C VAL A 346 2.26 26.67 1.20
N GLN A 347 2.75 26.33 0.01
CA GLN A 347 3.95 26.94 -0.53
C GLN A 347 3.71 28.44 -0.74
N SER A 348 4.61 29.28 -0.23
CA SER A 348 4.60 30.70 -0.60
C SER A 348 4.90 30.82 -2.09
N THR A 349 4.02 31.51 -2.81
CA THR A 349 4.32 32.01 -4.16
C THR A 349 5.41 33.07 -4.13
#